data_AF-A0A0D2TVA5-F1
#
_entry.id   AF-A0A0D2TVA5-F1
#
_cell.length_a   1.000
_cell.length_b   1.000
_cell.length_c   1.000
_cell.angle_alpha   90.00
_cell.angle_beta   90.00
_cell.angle_gamma   90.00
#
_symmetry.space_group_name_H-M   'P 1'
#
loop_
_entity.id
_entity.type
_entity.pdbx_description
1 polymer ?
#
loop_
_entity_poly.entity_id
_entity_poly.type
_entity_poly.pdbx_seq_one_letter_code
_entity_poly.pdbx_strand_id
1 'polypeptide(L)'
;MSFRSIVNDVRDALGSLSRRSLENSRWASLPPELLRDVIKRLEASESNWPARKHVVACAAVCRSWREMCKEIVRCPEFSGKITFPVSLKQPGSRDGTIQCFIKRDKSNLTYHLFLCLSPALLVENGKFLLSAKRTRRTTCTEYVISMDADNISRSSSTYIGKLRSNFLGTKFIIYDTQPPYNNAQLSPPGRSRRFYSKKVSPKVPTGSYNIAQVSYELNVLGTRGPRRMHCSMYSIPASAVEPGGIVPGQPELIPRSLEDSFRSISFSKSIDNSSEFSSARFSDIVGTRDEEDEGKDRPLILRNKAPRWHEQLQCWCLNFRGRVTVASVKNFQLIAANQPAAGAPTPSQPAQSDHDKIILQFGKVGKDMFTMDYRYPLSAFQAFAICLSSFDTKLACE
;
A
#
# COMPACT_ATOMS: atom_id res chain seq x y z
N MET A 1 -37.07 -14.38 -10.42
CA MET A 1 -35.75 -15.04 -10.42
C MET A 1 -34.99 -14.63 -9.17
N SER A 2 -34.47 -15.59 -8.39
CA SER A 2 -33.74 -15.30 -7.15
C SER A 2 -32.35 -14.75 -7.44
N PHE A 3 -31.89 -13.77 -6.67
CA PHE A 3 -30.52 -13.22 -6.74
C PHE A 3 -29.43 -14.29 -6.61
N ARG A 4 -29.70 -15.36 -5.85
CA ARG A 4 -28.82 -16.54 -5.77
C ARG A 4 -28.69 -17.25 -7.12
N SER A 5 -29.74 -17.26 -7.93
CA SER A 5 -29.71 -17.80 -9.31
C SER A 5 -28.81 -16.94 -10.20
N ILE A 6 -28.82 -15.62 -10.05
CA ILE A 6 -27.97 -14.71 -10.85
C ILE A 6 -26.49 -14.92 -10.51
N VAL A 7 -26.16 -15.00 -9.22
CA VAL A 7 -24.79 -15.23 -8.77
C VAL A 7 -24.30 -16.64 -9.14
N ASN A 8 -25.18 -17.65 -9.07
CA ASN A 8 -24.86 -19.01 -9.51
C ASN A 8 -24.72 -19.10 -11.04
N ASP A 9 -25.61 -18.49 -11.83
CA ASP A 9 -25.52 -18.47 -13.30
C ASP A 9 -24.26 -17.73 -13.77
N VAL A 10 -23.89 -16.62 -13.13
CA VAL A 10 -22.63 -15.90 -13.42
C VAL A 10 -21.42 -16.73 -13.00
N ARG A 11 -21.48 -17.44 -11.86
CA ARG A 11 -20.43 -18.35 -11.40
C ARG A 11 -20.24 -19.54 -12.36
N ASP A 12 -21.34 -20.12 -12.84
CA ASP A 12 -21.34 -21.28 -13.74
C ASP A 12 -20.95 -20.88 -15.18
N ALA A 13 -21.29 -19.65 -15.61
CA ALA A 13 -20.81 -19.06 -16.86
C ALA A 13 -19.29 -18.77 -16.83
N LEU A 14 -18.76 -18.29 -15.70
CA LEU A 14 -17.32 -18.08 -15.50
C LEU A 14 -16.53 -19.41 -15.41
N GLY A 15 -17.18 -20.49 -14.98
CA GLY A 15 -16.58 -21.82 -14.88
C GLY A 15 -16.51 -22.60 -16.19
N SER A 16 -17.30 -22.24 -17.22
CA SER A 16 -17.50 -23.11 -18.39
C SER A 16 -17.18 -22.54 -19.77
N LEU A 17 -17.11 -21.22 -20.04
CA LEU A 17 -17.01 -20.76 -21.44
C LEU A 17 -16.14 -19.52 -21.72
N SER A 18 -15.58 -19.53 -22.93
CA SER A 18 -14.75 -18.49 -23.56
C SER A 18 -15.37 -17.09 -23.54
N ARG A 19 -14.49 -16.07 -23.47
CA ARG A 19 -14.74 -14.61 -23.42
C ARG A 19 -15.79 -14.08 -24.42
N ARG A 20 -16.05 -14.82 -25.51
CA ARG A 20 -17.05 -14.47 -26.55
C ARG A 20 -18.51 -14.80 -26.19
N SER A 21 -18.76 -15.71 -25.24
CA SER A 21 -20.13 -16.09 -24.85
C SER A 21 -20.81 -15.07 -23.92
N LEU A 22 -20.02 -14.24 -23.22
CA LEU A 22 -20.51 -13.22 -22.28
C LEU A 22 -20.98 -11.92 -22.97
N GLU A 23 -20.47 -11.60 -24.16
CA GLU A 23 -20.89 -10.40 -24.91
C GLU A 23 -22.33 -10.52 -25.44
N ASN A 24 -22.84 -11.74 -25.64
CA ASN A 24 -24.25 -12.04 -26.00
C ASN A 24 -25.13 -12.41 -24.79
N SER A 25 -24.65 -12.17 -23.57
CA SER A 25 -25.38 -12.50 -22.34
C SER A 25 -26.53 -11.51 -22.10
N ARG A 26 -27.69 -12.02 -21.64
CA ARG A 26 -28.83 -11.20 -21.15
C ARG A 26 -28.43 -10.21 -20.04
N TRP A 27 -27.29 -10.45 -19.39
CA TRP A 27 -26.73 -9.59 -18.34
C TRP A 27 -25.96 -8.39 -18.89
N ALA A 28 -25.46 -8.45 -20.13
CA ALA A 28 -24.75 -7.33 -20.77
C ALA A 28 -25.68 -6.20 -21.22
N SER A 29 -26.98 -6.49 -21.39
CA SER A 29 -28.01 -5.55 -21.86
C SER A 29 -28.93 -5.01 -20.75
N LEU A 30 -28.55 -5.17 -19.47
CA LEU A 30 -29.32 -4.62 -18.36
C LEU A 30 -29.36 -3.07 -18.41
N PRO A 31 -30.53 -2.44 -18.19
CA PRO A 31 -30.61 -1.00 -17.96
C PRO A 31 -29.64 -0.54 -16.86
N PRO A 32 -28.94 0.59 -17.03
CA PRO A 32 -27.95 1.09 -16.07
C PRO A 32 -28.50 1.25 -14.65
N GLU A 33 -29.76 1.64 -14.51
CA GLU A 33 -30.45 1.85 -13.23
C GLU A 33 -30.61 0.53 -12.48
N LEU A 34 -31.04 -0.53 -13.18
CA LEU A 34 -31.16 -1.86 -12.61
C LEU A 34 -29.79 -2.45 -12.26
N LEU A 35 -28.79 -2.24 -13.13
CA LEU A 35 -27.42 -2.67 -12.86
C LEU A 35 -26.84 -1.99 -11.60
N ARG A 36 -27.09 -0.69 -11.45
CA ARG A 36 -26.70 0.09 -10.27
C ARG A 36 -27.34 -0.46 -9.01
N ASP A 37 -28.64 -0.75 -9.04
CA ASP A 37 -29.35 -1.32 -7.90
C ASP A 37 -28.86 -2.71 -7.52
N VAL A 38 -28.58 -3.56 -8.52
CA VAL A 38 -28.00 -4.89 -8.30
C VAL A 38 -26.64 -4.79 -7.59
N ILE A 39 -25.75 -3.93 -8.08
CA ILE A 39 -24.41 -3.78 -7.50
C ILE A 39 -24.47 -3.12 -6.12
N LYS A 40 -25.34 -2.14 -5.89
CA LYS A 40 -25.55 -1.55 -4.55
C LYS A 40 -26.02 -2.58 -3.53
N ARG A 41 -27.00 -3.42 -3.90
CA ARG A 41 -27.50 -4.50 -3.03
C ARG A 41 -26.40 -5.52 -2.73
N LEU A 42 -25.64 -5.91 -3.75
CA LEU A 42 -24.50 -6.82 -3.60
C LEU A 42 -23.42 -6.23 -2.69
N GLU A 43 -23.07 -4.95 -2.86
CA GLU A 43 -22.09 -4.23 -2.05
C GLU A 43 -22.49 -4.19 -0.56
N ALA A 44 -23.79 -4.00 -0.30
CA ALA A 44 -24.36 -3.97 1.05
C ALA A 44 -24.44 -5.37 1.68
N SER A 45 -24.85 -6.39 0.91
CA SER A 45 -25.06 -7.75 1.44
C SER A 45 -23.76 -8.53 1.61
N GLU A 46 -22.80 -8.38 0.69
CA GLU A 46 -21.55 -9.15 0.67
C GLU A 46 -20.40 -8.33 1.23
N SER A 47 -20.43 -8.02 2.54
CA SER A 47 -19.44 -7.14 3.18
C SER A 47 -18.11 -7.83 3.51
N ASN A 48 -18.13 -9.14 3.76
CA ASN A 48 -17.01 -9.91 4.28
C ASN A 48 -16.53 -11.00 3.31
N TRP A 49 -15.25 -11.35 3.38
CA TRP A 49 -14.72 -12.52 2.69
C TRP A 49 -15.16 -13.81 3.42
N PRO A 50 -15.49 -14.89 2.70
CA PRO A 50 -15.25 -15.12 1.27
C PRO A 50 -16.35 -14.59 0.33
N ALA A 51 -17.53 -14.22 0.85
CA ALA A 51 -18.69 -13.89 0.03
C ALA A 51 -18.50 -12.62 -0.82
N ARG A 52 -17.63 -11.70 -0.36
CA ARG A 52 -17.10 -10.55 -1.11
C ARG A 52 -16.53 -10.89 -2.50
N LYS A 53 -16.16 -12.15 -2.75
CA LYS A 53 -15.75 -12.63 -4.10
C LYS A 53 -16.82 -12.39 -5.16
N HIS A 54 -18.10 -12.33 -4.79
CA HIS A 54 -19.20 -12.07 -5.70
C HIS A 54 -19.13 -10.65 -6.28
N VAL A 55 -18.69 -9.65 -5.50
CA VAL A 55 -18.45 -8.27 -5.96
C VAL A 55 -17.34 -8.26 -7.03
N VAL A 56 -16.27 -9.04 -6.81
CA VAL A 56 -15.17 -9.16 -7.76
C VAL A 56 -15.62 -9.86 -9.06
N ALA A 57 -16.42 -10.93 -8.94
CA ALA A 57 -16.98 -11.63 -10.08
C ALA A 57 -17.90 -10.72 -10.92
N CYS A 58 -18.72 -9.89 -10.28
CA CYS A 58 -19.58 -8.93 -10.98
C CYS A 58 -18.77 -7.94 -11.83
N ALA A 59 -17.65 -7.42 -11.32
CA ALA A 59 -16.77 -6.54 -12.09
C ALA A 59 -16.05 -7.24 -13.27
N ALA A 60 -16.11 -8.58 -13.34
CA ALA A 60 -15.53 -9.38 -14.41
C ALA A 60 -16.51 -9.71 -15.55
N VAL A 61 -17.82 -9.44 -15.40
CA VAL A 61 -18.87 -9.80 -16.37
C VAL A 61 -18.65 -9.12 -17.73
N CYS A 62 -18.70 -7.78 -17.78
CA CYS A 62 -18.42 -6.99 -18.97
C CYS A 62 -17.96 -5.57 -18.60
N ARG A 63 -17.70 -4.70 -19.60
CA ARG A 63 -17.24 -3.32 -19.37
C ARG A 63 -18.24 -2.51 -18.53
N SER A 64 -19.52 -2.54 -18.87
CA SER A 64 -20.56 -1.77 -18.16
C SER A 64 -20.66 -2.16 -16.68
N TRP A 65 -20.63 -3.47 -16.38
CA TRP A 65 -20.60 -3.97 -15.00
C TRP A 65 -19.34 -3.54 -14.26
N ARG A 66 -18.19 -3.55 -14.94
CA ARG A 66 -16.92 -3.11 -14.35
C ARG A 66 -16.93 -1.64 -13.99
N GLU A 67 -17.38 -0.78 -14.89
CA GLU A 67 -17.46 0.66 -14.63
C GLU A 67 -18.48 0.96 -13.53
N MET A 68 -19.63 0.27 -13.52
CA MET A 68 -20.60 0.44 -12.44
C MET A 68 -20.06 -0.06 -11.08
N CYS A 69 -19.31 -1.16 -11.06
CA CYS A 69 -18.64 -1.64 -9.84
C CYS A 69 -17.60 -0.63 -9.34
N LYS A 70 -16.83 -0.03 -10.24
CA LYS A 70 -15.85 1.03 -9.91
C LYS A 70 -16.52 2.25 -9.28
N GLU A 71 -17.69 2.63 -9.76
CA GLU A 71 -18.46 3.76 -9.23
C GLU A 71 -19.04 3.48 -7.84
N ILE A 72 -19.56 2.27 -7.62
CA ILE A 72 -20.27 1.92 -6.37
C ILE A 72 -19.32 1.44 -5.27
N VAL A 73 -18.32 0.64 -5.62
CA VAL A 73 -17.39 0.03 -4.66
C VAL A 73 -16.30 1.03 -4.30
N ARG A 74 -16.50 1.73 -3.17
CA ARG A 74 -15.56 2.74 -2.68
C ARG A 74 -14.20 2.14 -2.29
N CYS A 75 -13.14 2.93 -2.46
CA CYS A 75 -11.78 2.56 -2.07
C CYS A 75 -11.65 2.30 -0.55
N PRO A 76 -10.57 1.65 -0.08
CA PRO A 76 -10.43 1.27 1.33
C PRO A 76 -10.41 2.46 2.30
N GLU A 77 -10.08 3.66 1.83
CA GLU A 77 -10.16 4.88 2.63
C GLU A 77 -11.57 5.10 3.21
N PHE A 78 -12.59 4.94 2.37
CA PHE A 78 -13.98 5.18 2.74
C PHE A 78 -14.75 3.90 3.11
N SER A 79 -14.36 2.75 2.55
CA SER A 79 -15.07 1.49 2.80
C SER A 79 -14.43 0.64 3.89
N GLY A 80 -13.13 0.81 4.16
CA GLY A 80 -12.33 -0.13 4.95
C GLY A 80 -12.16 -1.52 4.32
N LYS A 81 -12.62 -1.73 3.07
CA LYS A 81 -12.64 -3.05 2.42
C LYS A 81 -11.60 -3.15 1.32
N ILE A 82 -10.75 -4.19 1.38
CA ILE A 82 -9.88 -4.57 0.27
C ILE A 82 -10.63 -5.52 -0.68
N THR A 83 -11.25 -4.93 -1.71
CA THR A 83 -12.07 -5.69 -2.68
C THR A 83 -11.26 -6.07 -3.91
N PHE A 84 -10.69 -5.09 -4.63
CA PHE A 84 -9.97 -5.30 -5.89
C PHE A 84 -8.45 -5.27 -5.70
N PRO A 85 -7.66 -5.83 -6.65
CA PRO A 85 -6.20 -5.77 -6.59
C PRO A 85 -5.63 -4.34 -6.49
N VAL A 86 -6.27 -3.37 -7.15
CA VAL A 86 -5.87 -1.95 -7.07
C VAL A 86 -5.93 -1.39 -5.65
N SER A 87 -6.82 -1.92 -4.81
CA SER A 87 -6.98 -1.51 -3.41
C SER A 87 -5.74 -1.80 -2.55
N LEU A 88 -4.83 -2.67 -3.00
CA LEU A 88 -3.58 -2.96 -2.28
C LEU A 88 -2.61 -1.76 -2.25
N LYS A 89 -2.76 -0.81 -3.19
CA LYS A 89 -1.99 0.43 -3.26
C LYS A 89 -2.78 1.69 -2.89
N GLN A 90 -4.07 1.55 -2.61
CA GLN A 90 -4.89 2.66 -2.11
C GLN A 90 -4.70 2.82 -0.60
N PRO A 91 -4.84 4.04 -0.05
CA PRO A 91 -4.79 4.28 1.39
C PRO A 91 -5.82 3.44 2.16
N GLY A 92 -5.46 3.04 3.37
CA GLY A 92 -6.35 2.35 4.30
C GLY A 92 -7.45 3.28 4.84
N SER A 93 -8.32 2.74 5.70
CA SER A 93 -9.47 3.47 6.26
C SER A 93 -9.05 4.62 7.18
N ARG A 94 -9.84 5.70 7.19
CA ARG A 94 -9.71 6.81 8.17
C ARG A 94 -10.31 6.47 9.53
N ASP A 95 -11.41 5.70 9.51
CA ASP A 95 -12.25 5.41 10.67
C ASP A 95 -11.71 4.26 11.52
N GLY A 96 -10.93 3.36 10.90
CA GLY A 96 -10.44 2.16 11.57
C GLY A 96 -9.15 1.61 10.98
N THR A 97 -8.60 0.60 11.65
CA THR A 97 -7.46 -0.15 11.13
C THR A 97 -7.94 -1.33 10.30
N ILE A 98 -7.32 -1.51 9.14
CA ILE A 98 -7.38 -2.75 8.39
C ILE A 98 -6.42 -3.73 9.07
N GLN A 99 -6.99 -4.81 9.62
CA GLN A 99 -6.25 -5.82 10.36
C GLN A 99 -5.76 -6.92 9.44
N CYS A 100 -4.46 -7.18 9.46
CA CYS A 100 -3.80 -8.20 8.66
C CYS A 100 -2.85 -9.05 9.53
N PHE A 101 -2.33 -10.12 8.94
CA PHE A 101 -1.23 -10.89 9.52
C PHE A 101 -0.26 -11.35 8.43
N ILE A 102 0.99 -11.57 8.83
CA ILE A 102 2.08 -12.06 7.98
C ILE A 102 2.45 -13.46 8.45
N LYS A 103 2.38 -14.44 7.54
CA LYS A 103 2.97 -15.77 7.69
C LYS A 103 4.34 -15.79 7.02
N ARG A 104 5.38 -16.16 7.75
CA ARG A 104 6.75 -16.28 7.24
C ARG A 104 7.08 -17.74 6.97
N ASP A 105 7.61 -18.03 5.79
CA ASP A 105 8.28 -19.29 5.52
C ASP A 105 9.79 -19.03 5.47
N LYS A 106 10.48 -19.49 6.52
CA LYS A 106 11.94 -19.32 6.65
C LYS A 106 12.71 -20.12 5.62
N SER A 107 12.23 -21.31 5.25
CA SER A 107 12.92 -22.23 4.34
C SER A 107 12.93 -21.65 2.92
N ASN A 108 11.79 -21.13 2.47
CA ASN A 108 11.67 -20.51 1.15
C ASN A 108 12.04 -19.02 1.13
N LEU A 109 12.34 -18.44 2.30
CA LEU A 109 12.59 -17.01 2.47
C LEU A 109 11.42 -16.14 1.98
N THR A 110 10.19 -16.65 2.14
CA THR A 110 8.96 -15.99 1.68
C THR A 110 8.11 -15.50 2.84
N TYR A 111 7.28 -14.51 2.54
CA TYR A 111 6.43 -13.82 3.49
C TYR A 111 5.08 -13.60 2.81
N HIS A 112 3.99 -14.01 3.45
CA HIS A 112 2.66 -13.94 2.88
C HIS A 112 1.78 -13.08 3.79
N LEU A 113 1.22 -12.02 3.22
CA LEU A 113 0.29 -11.11 3.86
C LEU A 113 -1.14 -11.58 3.63
N PHE A 114 -1.92 -11.59 4.71
CA PHE A 114 -3.33 -11.96 4.71
C PHE A 114 -4.16 -10.92 5.45
N LEU A 115 -5.37 -10.66 4.95
CA LEU A 115 -6.40 -9.90 5.65
C LEU A 115 -7.05 -10.79 6.74
N CYS A 116 -7.20 -10.26 7.95
CA CYS A 116 -7.96 -10.92 9.02
C CYS A 116 -9.46 -10.95 8.66
N LEU A 117 -10.11 -12.10 8.82
CA LEU A 117 -11.55 -12.26 8.57
C LEU A 117 -12.39 -12.24 9.85
N SER A 118 -11.77 -12.45 11.00
CA SER A 118 -12.40 -12.36 12.31
C SER A 118 -11.48 -11.64 13.30
N PRO A 119 -12.01 -10.69 14.10
CA PRO A 119 -11.23 -10.04 15.16
C PRO A 119 -10.85 -10.98 16.31
N ALA A 120 -11.66 -12.03 16.56
CA ALA A 120 -11.61 -12.81 17.80
C ALA A 120 -10.55 -13.92 17.81
N LEU A 121 -10.08 -14.35 16.64
CA LEU A 121 -9.07 -15.40 16.52
C LEU A 121 -8.20 -15.08 15.29
N LEU A 122 -6.88 -15.11 15.47
CA LEU A 122 -5.94 -15.33 14.37
C LEU A 122 -6.12 -16.77 13.87
N VAL A 123 -7.30 -17.06 13.33
CA VAL A 123 -7.56 -18.29 12.61
C VAL A 123 -6.64 -18.26 11.41
N GLU A 124 -6.03 -19.40 11.08
CA GLU A 124 -5.14 -19.55 9.93
C GLU A 124 -5.78 -19.18 8.58
N ASN A 125 -7.11 -18.94 8.58
CA ASN A 125 -7.94 -18.56 7.46
C ASN A 125 -8.03 -17.03 7.33
N GLY A 126 -7.11 -16.47 6.55
CA GLY A 126 -7.16 -15.08 6.08
C GLY A 126 -7.34 -15.01 4.57
N LYS A 127 -7.78 -13.87 4.04
CA LYS A 127 -7.75 -13.62 2.59
C LYS A 127 -6.33 -13.22 2.19
N PHE A 128 -5.70 -14.00 1.33
CA PHE A 128 -4.38 -13.66 0.78
C PHE A 128 -4.40 -12.29 0.07
N LEU A 129 -3.34 -11.50 0.29
CA LEU A 129 -3.18 -10.16 -0.28
C LEU A 129 -1.89 -10.03 -1.10
N LEU A 130 -0.75 -10.33 -0.49
CA LEU A 130 0.58 -10.10 -1.07
C LEU A 130 1.55 -11.20 -0.64
N SER A 131 2.51 -11.49 -1.50
CA SER A 131 3.68 -12.30 -1.18
C SER A 131 4.94 -11.45 -1.33
N ALA A 132 5.97 -11.81 -0.58
CA ALA A 132 7.30 -11.28 -0.77
C ALA A 132 8.35 -12.37 -0.66
N LYS A 133 9.38 -12.32 -1.51
CA LYS A 133 10.52 -13.24 -1.47
C LYS A 133 11.80 -12.46 -1.21
N ARG A 134 12.51 -12.85 -0.16
CA ARG A 134 13.80 -12.27 0.22
C ARG A 134 14.91 -12.90 -0.61
N THR A 135 15.77 -12.06 -1.17
CA THR A 135 17.01 -12.44 -1.85
C THR A 135 18.16 -11.67 -1.22
N ARG A 136 19.11 -12.40 -0.63
CA ARG A 136 20.32 -11.80 -0.08
C ARG A 136 21.37 -11.69 -1.20
N ARG A 137 21.88 -10.49 -1.42
CA ARG A 137 23.05 -10.22 -2.28
C ARG A 137 24.25 -9.90 -1.40
N THR A 138 25.44 -9.84 -2.00
CA THR A 138 26.68 -9.46 -1.33
C THR A 138 26.56 -8.08 -0.66
N THR A 139 26.01 -7.09 -1.37
CA THR A 139 25.98 -5.69 -0.92
C THR A 139 24.64 -5.22 -0.36
N CYS A 140 23.58 -6.03 -0.41
CA CYS A 140 22.23 -5.64 0.01
C CYS A 140 21.30 -6.84 0.18
N THR A 141 20.17 -6.65 0.83
CA THR A 141 19.05 -7.59 0.80
C THR A 141 17.94 -6.97 -0.05
N GLU A 142 17.31 -7.76 -0.91
CA GLU A 142 16.14 -7.34 -1.69
C GLU A 142 14.94 -8.20 -1.32
N TYR A 143 13.74 -7.60 -1.31
CA TYR A 143 12.47 -8.30 -1.25
C TYR A 143 11.69 -7.96 -2.51
N VAL A 144 11.34 -8.97 -3.30
CA VAL A 144 10.42 -8.82 -4.44
C VAL A 144 9.01 -9.03 -3.93
N ILE A 145 8.09 -8.10 -4.20
CA ILE A 145 6.70 -8.14 -3.72
C ILE A 145 5.76 -8.39 -4.89
N SER A 146 4.85 -9.36 -4.74
CA SER A 146 3.93 -9.84 -5.77
C SER A 146 2.51 -10.00 -5.23
N MET A 147 1.52 -9.92 -6.11
CA MET A 147 0.11 -10.28 -5.82
C MET A 147 -0.17 -11.78 -5.98
N ASP A 148 0.86 -12.57 -6.27
CA ASP A 148 0.76 -14.01 -6.49
C ASP A 148 1.70 -14.74 -5.52
N ALA A 149 1.17 -15.71 -4.77
CA ALA A 149 1.94 -16.48 -3.80
C ALA A 149 2.94 -17.42 -4.46
N ASP A 150 2.58 -17.98 -5.61
CA ASP A 150 3.34 -19.05 -6.27
C ASP A 150 4.35 -18.47 -7.27
N ASN A 151 4.11 -17.25 -7.77
CA ASN A 151 4.98 -16.56 -8.71
C ASN A 151 5.52 -15.23 -8.19
N ILE A 152 6.63 -15.32 -7.44
CA ILE A 152 7.31 -14.16 -6.83
C ILE A 152 8.56 -13.78 -7.63
N SER A 153 8.36 -13.17 -8.80
CA SER A 153 9.43 -12.71 -9.69
C SER A 153 9.21 -11.30 -10.20
N ARG A 154 10.30 -10.55 -10.43
CA ARG A 154 10.28 -9.21 -11.04
C ARG A 154 9.80 -9.21 -12.50
N SER A 155 9.86 -10.35 -13.18
CA SER A 155 9.38 -10.50 -14.56
C SER A 155 7.89 -10.82 -14.65
N SER A 156 7.27 -11.20 -13.52
CA SER A 156 5.85 -11.54 -13.44
C SER A 156 4.98 -10.30 -13.67
N SER A 157 3.82 -10.48 -14.29
CA SER A 157 2.78 -9.45 -14.37
C SER A 157 2.15 -9.10 -13.02
N THR A 158 2.32 -9.98 -12.03
CA THR A 158 1.82 -9.80 -10.65
C THR A 158 2.83 -9.11 -9.74
N TYR A 159 4.01 -8.77 -10.25
CA TYR A 159 5.01 -7.93 -9.56
C TYR A 159 4.46 -6.52 -9.33
N ILE A 160 4.52 -6.05 -8.09
CA ILE A 160 4.00 -4.72 -7.72
C ILE A 160 5.02 -3.80 -7.06
N GLY A 161 6.22 -4.29 -6.72
CA GLY A 161 7.26 -3.47 -6.14
C GLY A 161 8.36 -4.26 -5.45
N LYS A 162 9.32 -3.54 -4.86
CA LYS A 162 10.44 -4.16 -4.14
C LYS A 162 10.88 -3.33 -2.94
N LEU A 163 11.44 -4.00 -1.94
CA LEU A 163 12.20 -3.38 -0.85
C LEU A 163 13.68 -3.69 -1.07
N ARG A 164 14.57 -2.70 -0.89
CA ARG A 164 16.02 -2.92 -0.97
C ARG A 164 16.72 -2.30 0.23
N SER A 165 17.54 -3.08 0.92
CA SER A 165 18.39 -2.60 2.01
C SER A 165 19.74 -2.08 1.54
N ASN A 166 20.37 -1.25 2.36
CA ASN A 166 21.79 -0.99 2.27
C ASN A 166 22.59 -2.22 2.80
N PHE A 167 23.91 -2.15 2.70
CA PHE A 167 24.78 -3.25 3.13
C PHE A 167 24.55 -3.66 4.59
N LEU A 168 24.47 -2.66 5.48
CA LEU A 168 24.33 -2.85 6.93
C LEU A 168 22.92 -3.26 7.38
N GLY A 169 21.91 -3.18 6.51
CA GLY A 169 20.52 -3.42 6.91
C GLY A 169 19.97 -2.35 7.85
N THR A 170 20.50 -1.13 7.80
CA THR A 170 20.05 0.03 8.60
C THR A 170 19.18 0.99 7.82
N LYS A 171 19.21 0.93 6.48
CA LYS A 171 18.41 1.77 5.59
C LYS A 171 17.80 0.92 4.50
N PHE A 172 16.52 1.14 4.23
CA PHE A 172 15.74 0.41 3.23
C PHE A 172 14.99 1.40 2.35
N ILE A 173 14.90 1.08 1.06
CA ILE A 173 14.17 1.88 0.06
C ILE A 173 13.04 1.03 -0.49
N ILE A 174 11.83 1.59 -0.50
CA ILE A 174 10.61 0.98 -1.04
C ILE A 174 10.40 1.51 -2.46
N TYR A 175 10.27 0.60 -3.41
CA TYR A 175 10.04 0.94 -4.81
C TYR A 175 8.67 0.47 -5.30
N ASP A 176 7.95 1.38 -5.91
CA ASP A 176 6.68 1.13 -6.61
C ASP A 176 6.92 0.89 -8.11
N THR A 177 5.99 0.18 -8.75
CA THR A 177 5.91 -0.05 -10.19
C THR A 177 5.21 1.06 -10.98
N GLN A 178 4.39 1.86 -10.30
CA GLN A 178 3.61 2.96 -10.86
C GLN A 178 4.28 4.29 -10.53
N PRO A 179 4.31 5.24 -11.48
CA PRO A 179 4.80 6.57 -11.20
C PRO A 179 3.93 7.24 -10.12
N PRO A 180 4.53 8.03 -9.23
CA PRO A 180 3.76 8.95 -8.40
C PRO A 180 3.02 9.92 -9.32
N TYR A 181 1.75 10.18 -9.02
CA TYR A 181 0.86 10.96 -9.87
C TYR A 181 1.21 12.46 -9.88
N ASN A 182 1.95 12.93 -8.87
CA ASN A 182 2.56 14.24 -8.92
C ASN A 182 3.78 14.16 -9.84
N ASN A 183 3.68 14.75 -11.03
CA ASN A 183 4.72 14.76 -12.08
C ASN A 183 6.03 15.47 -11.69
N ALA A 184 6.21 15.80 -10.41
CA ALA A 184 7.38 16.46 -9.88
C ALA A 184 8.12 15.53 -8.90
N GLN A 185 9.43 15.38 -9.13
CA GLN A 185 10.47 15.04 -8.14
C GLN A 185 10.92 13.58 -7.93
N LEU A 186 10.19 12.54 -8.31
CA LEU A 186 10.72 11.16 -8.16
C LEU A 186 11.30 10.61 -9.46
N SER A 187 12.52 11.03 -9.76
CA SER A 187 13.30 10.49 -10.87
C SER A 187 13.52 8.97 -10.70
N PRO A 188 13.19 8.12 -11.68
CA PRO A 188 13.55 6.71 -11.63
C PRO A 188 15.08 6.59 -11.60
N PRO A 189 15.67 5.78 -10.69
CA PRO A 189 17.11 5.66 -10.61
C PRO A 189 17.65 5.01 -11.89
N GLY A 190 18.61 5.70 -12.52
CA GLY A 190 19.61 5.20 -13.49
C GLY A 190 19.20 4.04 -14.39
N ARG A 191 18.92 4.33 -15.66
CA ARG A 191 18.82 3.31 -16.72
C ARG A 191 20.14 2.53 -16.84
N SER A 192 20.21 1.31 -16.31
CA SER A 192 21.15 0.32 -16.83
C SER A 192 20.68 -0.06 -18.23
N ARG A 193 21.43 0.34 -19.26
CA ARG A 193 21.25 -0.06 -20.66
C ARG A 193 21.29 -1.60 -20.71
N ARG A 194 20.13 -2.25 -20.78
CA ARG A 194 20.03 -3.64 -21.21
C ARG A 194 19.73 -3.66 -22.69
N PHE A 195 20.60 -4.35 -23.42
CA PHE A 195 20.47 -4.65 -24.84
C PHE A 195 19.09 -5.20 -25.17
N TYR A 196 18.47 -4.64 -26.20
CA TYR A 196 17.16 -5.03 -26.70
C TYR A 196 17.17 -6.47 -27.20
N SER A 197 16.25 -7.30 -26.71
CA SER A 197 15.71 -8.41 -27.51
C SER A 197 14.40 -7.91 -28.12
N LYS A 198 14.34 -7.88 -29.46
CA LYS A 198 13.14 -7.54 -30.23
C LYS A 198 12.07 -8.63 -30.02
N LYS A 199 11.29 -8.54 -28.94
CA LYS A 199 9.96 -9.14 -28.86
C LYS A 199 8.97 -8.09 -28.38
N VAL A 200 8.13 -7.67 -29.32
CA VAL A 200 7.03 -6.72 -29.11
C VAL A 200 6.04 -7.38 -28.16
N SER A 201 6.06 -6.95 -26.90
CA SER A 201 4.95 -7.12 -25.98
C SER A 201 4.52 -5.71 -25.56
N PRO A 202 3.22 -5.38 -25.55
CA PRO A 202 2.72 -4.10 -25.07
C PRO A 202 2.81 -4.07 -23.54
N LYS A 203 4.02 -4.10 -22.98
CA LYS A 203 4.25 -3.87 -21.55
C LYS A 203 4.50 -2.37 -21.40
N VAL A 204 3.52 -1.68 -20.82
CA VAL A 204 3.70 -0.34 -20.25
C VAL A 204 4.99 -0.37 -19.43
N PRO A 205 5.95 0.57 -19.62
CA PRO A 205 7.21 0.55 -18.89
C PRO A 205 6.91 0.54 -17.39
N THR A 206 7.11 -0.60 -16.74
CA THR A 206 6.95 -0.73 -15.30
C THR A 206 8.18 -0.04 -14.68
N GLY A 207 8.04 1.25 -14.38
CA GLY A 207 9.09 2.01 -13.74
C GLY A 207 9.40 1.48 -12.34
N SER A 208 10.49 1.95 -11.73
CA SER A 208 10.87 1.59 -10.37
C SER A 208 11.03 2.88 -9.59
N TYR A 209 9.98 3.36 -8.95
CA TYR A 209 9.94 4.68 -8.32
C TYR A 209 10.18 4.55 -6.83
N ASN A 210 11.13 5.32 -6.29
CA ASN A 210 11.38 5.36 -4.85
C ASN A 210 10.24 6.10 -4.15
N ILE A 211 9.39 5.37 -3.42
CA ILE A 211 8.19 5.95 -2.80
C ILE A 211 8.30 6.13 -1.28
N ALA A 212 9.31 5.53 -0.66
CA ALA A 212 9.58 5.66 0.77
C ALA A 212 10.96 5.12 1.15
N GLN A 213 11.44 5.56 2.31
CA GLN A 213 12.67 5.06 2.94
C GLN A 213 12.41 4.73 4.41
N VAL A 214 12.91 3.58 4.86
CA VAL A 214 12.95 3.20 6.27
C VAL A 214 14.39 3.26 6.77
N SER A 215 14.63 3.93 7.89
CA SER A 215 15.93 4.03 8.54
C SER A 215 15.86 3.56 9.99
N TYR A 216 16.86 2.81 10.41
CA TYR A 216 17.06 2.38 11.79
C TYR A 216 18.31 3.07 12.35
N GLU A 217 18.16 3.73 13.50
CA GLU A 217 19.30 4.29 14.21
C GLU A 217 20.19 3.17 14.76
N LEU A 218 21.51 3.37 14.62
CA LEU A 218 22.52 2.51 15.21
C LEU A 218 22.78 3.00 16.64
N ASN A 219 22.65 2.11 17.62
CA ASN A 219 23.03 2.42 18.99
C ASN A 219 24.55 2.25 19.11
N VAL A 220 25.32 3.33 18.96
CA VAL A 220 26.79 3.31 19.01
C VAL A 220 27.34 3.27 20.44
N LEU A 221 26.52 3.62 21.45
CA LEU A 221 26.97 3.85 22.84
C LEU A 221 26.35 2.88 23.88
N GLY A 222 25.97 1.66 23.48
CA GLY A 222 25.56 0.62 24.43
C GLY A 222 24.21 0.85 25.14
N THR A 223 23.41 1.83 24.71
CA THR A 223 22.07 2.05 25.24
C THR A 223 21.16 0.87 24.86
N ARG A 224 20.81 0.07 25.88
CA ARG A 224 19.84 -1.02 25.76
C ARG A 224 18.46 -0.42 25.49
N GLY A 225 17.89 -0.69 24.32
CA GLY A 225 16.54 -0.24 23.97
C GLY A 225 16.14 -0.58 22.53
N PRO A 226 14.83 -0.58 22.21
CA PRO A 226 14.34 -0.74 20.84
C PRO A 226 14.95 0.33 19.92
N ARG A 227 15.45 -0.07 18.76
CA ARG A 227 16.06 0.87 17.81
C ARG A 227 15.04 1.89 17.33
N ARG A 228 15.45 3.16 17.27
CA ARG A 228 14.64 4.22 16.69
C ARG A 228 14.49 3.98 15.19
N MET A 229 13.25 3.97 14.74
CA MET A 229 12.84 3.68 13.38
C MET A 229 12.16 4.91 12.81
N HIS A 230 12.65 5.40 11.69
CA HIS A 230 12.11 6.54 10.94
C HIS A 230 11.71 6.07 9.54
N CYS A 231 10.50 6.39 9.10
CA CYS A 231 10.02 6.15 7.75
C CYS A 231 9.69 7.47 7.07
N SER A 232 10.39 7.82 6.00
CA SER A 232 10.08 8.96 5.15
C SER A 232 9.24 8.50 3.96
N MET A 233 8.00 8.95 3.87
CA MET A 233 7.03 8.53 2.86
C MET A 233 6.99 9.53 1.70
N TYR A 234 7.88 9.40 0.71
CA TYR A 234 7.97 10.35 -0.42
C TYR A 234 6.72 10.42 -1.31
N SER A 235 5.87 9.38 -1.26
CA SER A 235 4.60 9.32 -1.98
C SER A 235 3.40 9.87 -1.20
N ILE A 236 3.60 10.28 0.06
CA ILE A 236 2.52 10.75 0.94
C ILE A 236 2.96 12.09 1.54
N PRO A 237 2.28 13.20 1.26
CA PRO A 237 2.63 14.48 1.86
C PRO A 237 2.30 14.48 3.36
N ALA A 238 3.00 15.30 4.13
CA ALA A 238 2.74 15.50 5.55
C ALA A 238 1.32 16.04 5.79
N SER A 239 0.81 16.87 4.88
CA SER A 239 -0.55 17.38 4.90
C SER A 239 -1.64 16.29 4.85
N ALA A 240 -1.30 15.06 4.42
CA ALA A 240 -2.26 13.96 4.36
C ALA A 240 -2.87 13.63 5.73
N VAL A 241 -2.09 13.70 6.82
CA VAL A 241 -2.58 13.34 8.16
C VAL A 241 -3.44 14.41 8.81
N GLU A 242 -3.46 15.61 8.25
CA GLU A 242 -4.30 16.71 8.73
C GLU A 242 -5.79 16.48 8.38
N PRO A 243 -6.73 17.13 9.10
CA PRO A 243 -8.15 17.05 8.77
C PRO A 243 -8.43 17.43 7.30
N GLY A 244 -9.02 16.51 6.54
CA GLY A 244 -9.29 16.70 5.11
C GLY A 244 -8.08 16.51 4.18
N GLY A 245 -6.90 16.21 4.70
CA GLY A 245 -5.70 15.92 3.91
C GLY A 245 -5.88 14.72 2.97
N ILE A 246 -5.24 14.72 1.80
CA ILE A 246 -5.42 13.69 0.76
C ILE A 246 -4.08 13.07 0.40
N VAL A 247 -4.06 11.78 0.06
CA VAL A 247 -2.88 11.13 -0.54
C VAL A 247 -2.94 11.31 -2.07
N PRO A 248 -1.98 12.01 -2.69
CA PRO A 248 -1.95 12.20 -4.13
C PRO A 248 -1.85 10.88 -4.90
N GLY A 249 -2.42 10.84 -6.10
CA GLY A 249 -2.30 9.66 -6.96
C GLY A 249 -3.13 8.46 -6.54
N GLN A 250 -4.23 8.69 -5.83
CA GLN A 250 -5.29 7.70 -5.84
C GLN A 250 -5.63 7.41 -7.31
N PRO A 251 -5.71 6.14 -7.74
CA PRO A 251 -6.38 5.79 -8.98
C PRO A 251 -7.82 6.31 -8.82
N GLU A 252 -8.09 7.51 -9.31
CA GLU A 252 -9.40 8.13 -9.18
C GLU A 252 -10.42 7.20 -9.85
N LEU A 253 -11.39 6.77 -9.06
CA LEU A 253 -12.66 6.23 -9.54
C LEU A 253 -13.71 7.36 -9.55
N ILE A 254 -13.27 8.63 -9.62
CA ILE A 254 -14.18 9.77 -9.60
C ILE A 254 -14.97 9.79 -10.91
N PRO A 255 -16.31 9.89 -10.87
CA PRO A 255 -17.13 9.99 -12.06
C PRO A 255 -16.80 11.32 -12.74
N ARG A 256 -16.29 11.28 -13.98
CA ARG A 256 -16.49 12.44 -14.85
C ARG A 256 -17.98 12.53 -15.10
N SER A 257 -18.58 13.67 -14.76
CA SER A 257 -19.95 13.96 -15.16
C SER A 257 -20.03 13.83 -16.69
N LEU A 258 -21.17 13.35 -17.17
CA LEU A 258 -21.38 12.96 -18.58
C LEU A 258 -21.29 14.17 -19.55
N GLU A 259 -21.19 15.40 -19.03
CA GLU A 259 -21.25 16.63 -19.81
C GLU A 259 -19.91 17.11 -20.40
N ASP A 260 -18.76 16.72 -19.85
CA ASP A 260 -17.46 17.20 -20.35
C ASP A 260 -16.91 16.40 -21.55
N SER A 261 -17.67 15.40 -22.03
CA SER A 261 -17.22 14.48 -23.08
C SER A 261 -17.17 15.05 -24.50
N PHE A 262 -17.53 16.34 -24.70
CA PHE A 262 -17.61 16.96 -26.03
C PHE A 262 -16.54 18.01 -26.33
N ARG A 263 -15.56 18.25 -25.45
CA ARG A 263 -14.50 19.26 -25.72
C ARG A 263 -13.08 18.73 -25.53
N SER A 264 -12.65 17.81 -26.40
CA SER A 264 -11.21 17.67 -26.69
C SER A 264 -10.94 16.71 -27.85
N ILE A 265 -10.95 17.24 -29.06
CA ILE A 265 -10.11 16.76 -30.16
C ILE A 265 -9.36 17.96 -30.71
N SER A 266 -8.10 18.09 -30.35
CA SER A 266 -7.12 18.87 -31.10
C SER A 266 -5.78 18.18 -30.95
N PHE A 267 -5.36 17.52 -32.02
CA PHE A 267 -4.04 16.95 -32.19
C PHE A 267 -3.09 18.06 -32.66
N SER A 268 -1.98 18.26 -31.95
CA SER A 268 -0.80 18.88 -32.54
C SER A 268 0.45 18.16 -32.05
N LYS A 269 1.09 17.45 -32.99
CA LYS A 269 2.47 16.99 -32.89
C LYS A 269 3.40 18.21 -32.90
N SER A 270 4.41 18.22 -32.05
CA SER A 270 5.69 18.84 -32.37
C SER A 270 6.81 17.94 -31.85
N ILE A 271 7.53 17.36 -32.81
CA ILE A 271 8.86 16.78 -32.63
C ILE A 271 9.80 17.95 -32.41
N ASP A 272 10.64 17.90 -31.38
CA ASP A 272 11.98 18.46 -31.51
C ASP A 272 13.00 17.65 -30.69
N ASN A 273 14.03 17.23 -31.42
CA ASN A 273 15.25 16.61 -30.94
C ASN A 273 16.23 17.73 -30.61
N SER A 274 16.70 17.82 -29.37
CA SER A 274 18.03 18.38 -29.11
C SER A 274 18.71 17.58 -28.02
N SER A 275 19.65 16.75 -28.46
CA SER A 275 20.61 16.03 -27.63
C SER A 275 21.67 17.01 -27.12
N GLU A 276 21.69 17.30 -25.83
CA GLU A 276 22.90 17.75 -25.16
C GLU A 276 23.18 16.93 -23.90
N PHE A 277 24.39 16.41 -23.89
CA PHE A 277 25.03 15.62 -22.86
C PHE A 277 25.35 16.53 -21.67
N SER A 278 24.86 16.22 -20.47
CA SER A 278 25.52 16.69 -19.25
C SER A 278 25.47 15.64 -18.16
N SER A 279 26.66 15.28 -17.70
CA SER A 279 26.94 14.32 -16.64
C SER A 279 27.20 15.10 -15.35
N ALA A 280 26.36 14.91 -14.33
CA ALA A 280 26.69 15.22 -12.93
C ALA A 280 25.93 14.21 -12.05
N ARG A 281 26.60 13.34 -11.29
CA ARG A 281 27.32 13.58 -10.03
C ARG A 281 26.47 14.25 -8.95
N PHE A 282 26.60 13.64 -7.79
CA PHE A 282 26.04 13.94 -6.48
C PHE A 282 26.21 15.43 -6.13
N SER A 283 25.18 15.98 -5.45
CA SER A 283 25.05 17.32 -4.83
C SER A 283 24.69 18.54 -5.70
N ASP A 284 23.75 19.32 -5.12
CA ASP A 284 23.38 20.73 -5.30
C ASP A 284 22.53 21.18 -6.50
N ILE A 285 21.31 21.68 -6.19
CA ILE A 285 20.80 23.04 -6.49
C ILE A 285 19.57 23.28 -5.61
N VAL A 286 19.73 24.16 -4.62
CA VAL A 286 18.66 24.82 -3.86
C VAL A 286 18.05 25.87 -4.78
N GLY A 287 16.77 25.71 -5.12
CA GLY A 287 15.95 26.77 -5.71
C GLY A 287 15.08 27.38 -4.62
N THR A 288 15.28 28.66 -4.34
CA THR A 288 14.48 29.49 -3.44
C THR A 288 13.00 29.45 -3.85
N ARG A 289 12.14 28.93 -2.98
CA ARG A 289 10.68 29.06 -3.02
C ARG A 289 10.19 29.46 -1.64
N ASP A 290 9.19 30.33 -1.62
CA ASP A 290 8.66 31.02 -0.44
C ASP A 290 8.29 30.05 0.71
N GLU A 291 8.65 30.43 1.94
CA GLU A 291 8.60 29.57 3.15
C GLU A 291 7.19 29.13 3.59
N GLU A 292 6.11 29.69 3.01
CA GLU A 292 4.73 29.38 3.39
C GLU A 292 4.11 28.17 2.63
N ASP A 293 4.59 27.84 1.43
CA ASP A 293 4.09 26.69 0.63
C ASP A 293 4.89 25.39 0.91
N GLU A 294 6.07 25.53 1.54
CA GLU A 294 7.03 24.44 1.73
C GLU A 294 6.55 23.36 2.73
N GLY A 295 5.59 23.68 3.61
CA GLY A 295 5.08 22.74 4.61
C GLY A 295 4.17 21.65 4.07
N LYS A 296 3.40 21.94 3.01
CA LYS A 296 2.35 21.04 2.49
C LYS A 296 2.89 19.93 1.58
N ASP A 297 4.01 20.19 0.91
CA ASP A 297 4.67 19.27 -0.03
C ASP A 297 5.77 18.41 0.62
N ARG A 298 6.11 18.65 1.89
CA ARG A 298 7.08 17.81 2.62
C ARG A 298 6.56 16.38 2.75
N PRO A 299 7.43 15.36 2.64
CA PRO A 299 7.02 13.97 2.81
C PRO A 299 6.59 13.71 4.26
N LEU A 300 5.59 12.85 4.42
CA LEU A 300 5.16 12.38 5.73
C LEU A 300 6.28 11.58 6.38
N ILE A 301 6.67 11.99 7.60
CA ILE A 301 7.63 11.28 8.42
C ILE A 301 6.87 10.48 9.49
N LEU A 302 7.08 9.16 9.50
CA LEU A 302 6.62 8.28 10.57
C LEU A 302 7.78 7.89 11.47
N ARG A 303 7.52 7.73 12.76
CA ARG A 303 8.50 7.26 13.74
C ARG A 303 7.91 6.19 14.64
N ASN A 304 8.74 5.32 15.20
CA ASN A 304 8.25 4.39 16.22
C ASN A 304 7.77 5.15 17.47
N LYS A 305 6.61 4.76 17.97
CA LYS A 305 6.09 5.24 19.25
C LYS A 305 7.02 4.81 20.38
N ALA A 306 7.34 5.74 21.27
CA ALA A 306 8.11 5.43 22.47
C ALA A 306 7.29 4.51 23.38
N PRO A 307 7.89 3.45 23.97
CA PRO A 307 7.20 2.62 24.93
C PRO A 307 6.83 3.45 26.18
N ARG A 308 5.78 3.03 26.87
CA ARG A 308 5.38 3.58 28.16
C ARG A 308 5.83 2.66 29.28
N TRP A 309 6.19 3.24 30.41
CA TRP A 309 6.41 2.46 31.63
C TRP A 309 5.09 1.82 32.09
N HIS A 310 5.14 0.54 32.43
CA HIS A 310 4.00 -0.19 32.94
C HIS A 310 4.31 -0.67 34.36
N GLU A 311 3.69 -0.04 35.36
CA GLU A 311 4.03 -0.25 36.77
C GLU A 311 3.83 -1.71 37.22
N GLN A 312 2.71 -2.37 36.89
CA GLN A 312 2.51 -3.76 37.34
C GLN A 312 3.49 -4.77 36.72
N LEU A 313 4.00 -4.50 35.51
CA LEU A 313 4.90 -5.39 34.79
C LEU A 313 6.37 -4.96 34.94
N GLN A 314 6.63 -3.83 35.60
CA GLN A 314 7.96 -3.23 35.80
C GLN A 314 8.80 -3.21 34.50
N CYS A 315 8.18 -2.85 33.38
CA CYS A 315 8.85 -2.81 32.08
C CYS A 315 8.31 -1.71 31.17
N TRP A 316 9.13 -1.31 30.20
CA TRP A 316 8.74 -0.44 29.11
C TRP A 316 8.00 -1.25 28.04
N CYS A 317 6.72 -0.95 27.81
CA CYS A 317 5.90 -1.67 26.83
C CYS A 317 5.04 -0.74 25.97
N LEU A 318 4.60 -1.25 24.82
CA LEU A 318 3.58 -0.64 23.98
C LEU A 318 2.25 -1.37 24.21
N ASN A 319 1.14 -0.64 24.18
CA ASN A 319 -0.18 -1.25 24.27
C ASN A 319 -0.65 -1.69 22.88
N PHE A 320 -0.57 -3.00 22.62
CA PHE A 320 -1.03 -3.61 21.38
C PHE A 320 -2.49 -4.08 21.41
N ARG A 321 -3.24 -3.81 22.48
CA ARG A 321 -4.67 -4.18 22.64
C ARG A 321 -4.93 -5.67 22.34
N GLY A 322 -4.05 -6.54 22.82
CA GLY A 322 -4.13 -7.99 22.61
C GLY A 322 -3.73 -8.48 21.20
N ARG A 323 -3.41 -7.59 20.25
CA ARG A 323 -2.99 -7.97 18.88
C ARG A 323 -1.58 -8.57 18.82
N VAL A 324 -0.74 -8.32 19.83
CA VAL A 324 0.63 -8.83 19.91
C VAL A 324 0.77 -9.54 21.23
N THR A 325 1.19 -10.81 21.17
CA THR A 325 1.20 -11.72 22.33
C THR A 325 2.60 -12.24 22.64
N VAL A 326 3.57 -12.06 21.73
CA VAL A 326 4.94 -12.57 21.91
C VAL A 326 5.92 -11.41 21.90
N ALA A 327 6.75 -11.32 22.94
CA ALA A 327 7.82 -10.34 23.02
C ALA A 327 8.82 -10.49 21.87
N SER A 328 9.18 -9.38 21.24
CA SER A 328 10.15 -9.35 20.14
C SER A 328 10.67 -7.93 19.90
N VAL A 329 11.94 -7.80 19.54
CA VAL A 329 12.53 -6.54 19.00
C VAL A 329 11.84 -6.04 17.72
N LYS A 330 11.01 -6.89 17.11
CA LYS A 330 10.21 -6.58 15.92
C LYS A 330 8.87 -5.92 16.26
N ASN A 331 8.47 -5.88 17.52
CA ASN A 331 7.19 -5.30 17.91
C ASN A 331 7.31 -3.78 17.90
N PHE A 332 6.53 -3.10 17.07
CA PHE A 332 6.54 -1.64 17.01
C PHE A 332 5.16 -1.09 16.62
N GLN A 333 4.96 0.18 16.97
CA GLN A 333 3.88 1.02 16.48
C GLN A 333 4.49 2.23 15.81
N LEU A 334 3.99 2.65 14.64
CA LEU A 334 4.38 3.89 13.99
C LEU A 334 3.29 4.94 14.15
N ILE A 335 3.74 6.17 14.43
CA ILE A 335 2.94 7.38 14.53
C ILE A 335 3.54 8.45 13.60
N ALA A 336 2.75 9.46 13.25
CA ALA A 336 3.29 10.63 12.55
C ALA A 336 4.28 11.37 13.46
N ALA A 337 5.38 11.86 12.89
CA ALA A 337 6.28 12.75 13.62
C ALA A 337 5.66 14.15 13.68
N ASN A 338 5.49 14.72 14.87
CA ASN A 338 5.13 16.13 15.01
C ASN A 338 6.27 16.96 14.40
N GLN A 339 5.99 17.70 13.34
CA GLN A 339 6.81 18.86 13.01
C GLN A 339 6.33 19.97 13.96
N PRO A 340 7.19 20.54 14.82
CA PRO A 340 6.79 21.72 15.57
C PRO A 340 6.47 22.81 14.55
N ALA A 341 5.19 23.19 14.46
CA ALA A 341 4.81 24.43 13.82
C ALA A 341 5.51 25.55 14.60
N ALA A 342 6.29 26.39 13.91
CA ALA A 342 6.82 27.59 14.50
C ALA A 342 5.62 28.47 14.91
N GLY A 343 5.39 28.61 16.21
CA GLY A 343 4.32 29.44 16.78
C GLY A 343 3.25 28.64 17.52
N ALA A 344 3.35 28.58 18.85
CA ALA A 344 2.29 28.10 19.74
C ALA A 344 1.09 29.07 19.74
N PRO A 345 -0.12 28.63 20.17
CA PRO A 345 -0.47 28.94 21.56
C PRO A 345 -1.27 27.85 22.35
N THR A 346 -0.98 27.86 23.66
CA THR A 346 -1.77 27.51 24.88
C THR A 346 -2.37 26.11 25.14
N PRO A 347 -2.33 25.64 26.43
CA PRO A 347 -2.92 24.38 26.86
C PRO A 347 -4.36 24.56 27.34
N SER A 348 -5.32 24.02 26.58
CA SER A 348 -6.65 23.71 27.12
C SER A 348 -7.21 22.45 26.49
N GLN A 349 -7.45 21.46 27.35
CA GLN A 349 -8.05 20.14 27.14
C GLN A 349 -7.16 19.01 26.54
N PRO A 350 -7.25 17.78 27.09
CA PRO A 350 -6.53 16.62 26.57
C PRO A 350 -7.28 16.06 25.36
N ALA A 351 -7.32 16.82 24.25
CA ALA A 351 -7.55 16.18 22.97
C ALA A 351 -6.32 15.32 22.70
N GLN A 352 -6.46 13.99 22.60
CA GLN A 352 -5.41 13.14 22.07
C GLN A 352 -4.99 13.75 20.74
N SER A 353 -3.81 14.34 20.67
CA SER A 353 -3.33 14.95 19.43
C SER A 353 -3.39 13.87 18.35
N ASP A 354 -3.96 14.19 17.18
CA ASP A 354 -4.09 13.23 16.07
C ASP A 354 -2.74 12.59 15.69
N HIS A 355 -1.62 13.26 16.03
CA HIS A 355 -0.27 12.76 15.83
C HIS A 355 0.10 11.54 16.70
N ASP A 356 -0.62 11.26 17.79
CA ASP A 356 -0.38 10.09 18.64
C ASP A 356 -1.16 8.84 18.18
N LYS A 357 -1.92 8.98 17.08
CA LYS A 357 -2.70 7.94 16.42
C LYS A 357 -1.79 6.92 15.75
N ILE A 358 -2.03 5.64 16.07
CA ILE A 358 -1.22 4.53 15.53
C ILE A 358 -1.56 4.30 14.05
N ILE A 359 -0.65 4.67 13.17
CA ILE A 359 -0.79 4.52 11.71
C ILE A 359 -0.48 3.09 11.26
N LEU A 360 0.54 2.47 11.87
CA LEU A 360 0.93 1.08 11.64
C LEU A 360 1.25 0.41 12.96
N GLN A 361 0.73 -0.78 13.18
CA GLN A 361 1.06 -1.64 14.31
C GLN A 361 1.54 -2.99 13.78
N PHE A 362 2.70 -3.44 14.26
CA PHE A 362 3.27 -4.71 13.87
C PHE A 362 3.83 -5.44 15.08
N GLY A 363 3.60 -6.75 15.15
CA GLY A 363 4.23 -7.54 16.21
C GLY A 363 4.02 -9.04 16.10
N LYS A 364 4.81 -9.76 16.89
CA LYS A 364 4.89 -11.21 16.87
C LYS A 364 3.75 -11.84 17.68
N VAL A 365 3.16 -12.90 17.12
CA VAL A 365 2.11 -13.70 17.77
C VAL A 365 2.43 -15.19 17.79
N GLY A 366 3.41 -15.63 17.00
CA GLY A 366 3.90 -17.01 16.99
C GLY A 366 5.32 -17.11 16.42
N LYS A 367 5.82 -18.34 16.22
CA LYS A 367 7.18 -18.58 15.69
C LYS A 367 7.43 -17.87 14.35
N ASP A 368 6.44 -17.97 13.47
CA ASP A 368 6.48 -17.50 12.08
C ASP A 368 5.21 -16.73 11.68
N MET A 369 4.51 -16.17 12.67
CA MET A 369 3.29 -15.43 12.49
C MET A 369 3.34 -14.08 13.22
N PHE A 370 2.90 -13.03 12.52
CA PHE A 370 2.97 -11.65 12.98
C PHE A 370 1.67 -10.92 12.63
N THR A 371 1.14 -10.08 13.51
CA THR A 371 0.05 -9.17 13.20
C THR A 371 0.57 -7.91 12.53
N MET A 372 -0.22 -7.36 11.61
CA MET A 372 0.05 -6.12 10.90
C MET A 372 -1.26 -5.36 10.75
N ASP A 373 -1.46 -4.30 11.52
CA ASP A 373 -2.67 -3.47 11.44
C ASP A 373 -2.27 -2.10 10.92
N TYR A 374 -2.92 -1.63 9.85
CA TYR A 374 -2.60 -0.34 9.23
C TYR A 374 -3.86 0.47 8.98
N ARG A 375 -3.71 1.78 8.82
CA ARG A 375 -4.79 2.69 8.47
C ARG A 375 -4.29 3.78 7.51
N TYR A 376 -5.19 4.68 7.14
CA TYR A 376 -4.83 5.91 6.44
C TYR A 376 -3.64 6.62 7.14
N PRO A 377 -2.63 7.13 6.43
CA PRO A 377 -2.53 7.26 4.97
C PRO A 377 -1.83 6.09 4.25
N LEU A 378 -1.44 5.03 4.97
CA LEU A 378 -0.70 3.92 4.37
C LEU A 378 -1.60 2.99 3.56
N SER A 379 -1.08 2.45 2.46
CA SER A 379 -1.63 1.30 1.75
C SER A 379 -1.13 -0.04 2.31
N ALA A 380 -1.79 -1.15 1.95
CA ALA A 380 -1.33 -2.50 2.31
C ALA A 380 0.09 -2.77 1.80
N PHE A 381 0.39 -2.35 0.58
CA PHE A 381 1.71 -2.49 -0.03
C PHE A 381 2.80 -1.75 0.76
N GLN A 382 2.58 -0.48 1.09
CA GLN A 382 3.52 0.32 1.88
C GLN A 382 3.70 -0.25 3.29
N ALA A 383 2.61 -0.56 3.99
CA ALA A 383 2.65 -1.15 5.34
C ALA A 383 3.41 -2.48 5.37
N PHE A 384 3.16 -3.36 4.39
CA PHE A 384 3.84 -4.64 4.27
C PHE A 384 5.33 -4.46 4.00
N ALA A 385 5.71 -3.59 3.06
CA ALA A 385 7.10 -3.30 2.76
C ALA A 385 7.86 -2.71 3.96
N ILE A 386 7.23 -1.84 4.75
CA ILE A 386 7.79 -1.33 6.01
C ILE A 386 8.03 -2.48 6.99
N CYS A 387 7.05 -3.36 7.21
CA CYS A 387 7.19 -4.51 8.12
C CYS A 387 8.28 -5.49 7.66
N LEU A 388 8.43 -5.71 6.35
CA LEU A 388 9.48 -6.57 5.77
C LEU A 388 10.89 -6.12 6.17
N SER A 389 11.12 -4.81 6.33
CA SER A 389 12.43 -4.29 6.75
C SER A 389 12.87 -4.79 8.14
N SER A 390 11.93 -5.05 9.04
CA SER A 390 12.22 -5.55 10.40
C SER A 390 12.73 -7.00 10.46
N PHE A 391 12.59 -7.74 9.35
CA PHE A 391 13.07 -9.13 9.25
C PHE A 391 14.53 -9.24 8.77
N ASP A 392 15.12 -8.16 8.24
CA ASP A 392 16.51 -8.12 7.79
C ASP A 392 17.41 -7.69 8.95
N THR A 393 17.78 -8.63 9.81
CA THR A 393 18.74 -8.40 10.90
C THR A 393 20.15 -8.70 10.37
N LYS A 394 20.96 -7.67 10.11
CA LYS A 394 22.40 -7.84 9.87
C LYS A 394 23.21 -7.24 11.03
N LEU A 395 24.08 -8.08 11.58
CA LEU A 395 25.30 -7.87 12.39
C LEU A 395 25.34 -6.84 13.55
N ALA A 396 24.34 -6.01 13.77
CA ALA A 396 24.29 -5.11 14.93
C ALA A 396 23.14 -5.46 15.91
N CYS A 397 22.38 -6.52 15.65
CA CYS A 397 21.09 -6.84 16.30
C CYS A 397 21.16 -8.04 17.27
N GLU A 398 22.31 -8.35 17.84
CA GLU A 398 22.41 -9.28 18.97
C GLU A 398 22.60 -8.52 20.28
#